data_AF-A0A970L221-F1
#
_entry.id   AF-A0A970L221-F1
#
_cell.length_a   1.000
_cell.length_b   1.000
_cell.length_c   1.000
_cell.angle_alpha   90.00
_cell.angle_beta   90.00
_cell.angle_gamma   90.00
#
_symmetry.space_group_name_H-M   'P 1'
#
loop_
_entity.id
_entity.type
_entity.pdbx_description
1 polymer ?
#
loop_
_entity_poly.entity_id
_entity_poly.type
_entity_poly.pdbx_seq_one_letter_code
_entity_poly.pdbx_strand_id
1 'polypeptide(L)'
;MYQHIGRHLKEVRESQGISLRTVQEKTKVSLRYLQAIESGAIHVIPGEFYLRGFIRSYARAVGVNPDELFAAYAQRPAAPNHHGRAKSPGLFARVAHGLRHGLTRRSHRYN
;
A
#
# COMPACT_ATOMS: atom_id res chain seq x y z
N MET A 1 -4.87 -7.31 -16.09
CA MET A 1 -3.94 -7.70 -15.01
C MET A 1 -3.21 -6.50 -14.41
N TYR A 2 -2.27 -5.86 -15.13
CA TYR A 2 -1.38 -4.82 -14.57
C TYR A 2 -2.07 -3.60 -13.96
N GLN A 3 -3.20 -3.16 -14.52
CA GLN A 3 -3.98 -2.05 -13.97
C GLN A 3 -4.50 -2.34 -12.54
N HIS A 4 -4.90 -3.58 -12.25
CA HIS A 4 -5.37 -3.94 -10.92
C HIS A 4 -4.20 -4.04 -9.92
N ILE A 5 -3.05 -4.55 -10.37
CA ILE A 5 -1.83 -4.58 -9.56
C ILE A 5 -1.41 -3.15 -9.19
N GLY A 6 -1.38 -2.24 -10.17
CA GLY A 6 -1.02 -0.84 -9.95
C GLY A 6 -1.93 -0.14 -8.95
N ARG A 7 -3.25 -0.36 -9.07
CA ARG A 7 -4.24 0.14 -8.10
C ARG A 7 -4.02 -0.40 -6.70
N HIS A 8 -3.80 -1.71 -6.57
CA HIS A 8 -3.56 -2.34 -5.27
C HIS A 8 -2.30 -1.78 -4.60
N LEU A 9 -1.19 -1.63 -5.34
CA LEU A 9 0.04 -1.05 -4.81
C LEU A 9 -0.15 0.40 -4.37
N LYS A 10 -0.95 1.19 -5.12
CA LYS A 10 -1.34 2.54 -4.73
C LYS A 10 -2.10 2.55 -3.41
N GLU A 11 -3.12 1.71 -3.28
CA GLU A 11 -3.94 1.59 -2.07
C GLU A 11 -3.08 1.23 -0.85
N VAL A 12 -2.19 0.23 -0.97
CA VAL A 12 -1.26 -0.14 0.11
C VAL A 12 -0.34 1.03 0.45
N ARG A 13 0.28 1.67 -0.55
CA ARG A 13 1.18 2.82 -0.34
C ARG A 13 0.48 3.94 0.43
N GLU A 14 -0.73 4.31 -0.01
CA GLU A 14 -1.51 5.40 0.59
C GLU A 14 -1.99 5.06 1.99
N SER A 15 -2.40 3.80 2.24
CA SER A 15 -2.79 3.33 3.58
C SER A 15 -1.65 3.42 4.60
N GLN A 16 -0.39 3.34 4.13
CA GLN A 16 0.81 3.47 4.94
C GLN A 16 1.34 4.91 5.01
N GLY A 17 0.71 5.87 4.32
CA GLY A 17 1.19 7.26 4.24
C GLY A 17 2.52 7.42 3.48
N ILE A 18 2.91 6.46 2.64
CA ILE A 18 4.17 6.50 1.90
C ILE A 18 4.01 7.37 0.65
N SER A 19 4.95 8.28 0.41
CA SER A 19 4.93 9.09 -0.82
C SER A 19 5.54 8.34 -2.02
N LEU A 20 5.14 8.70 -3.24
CA LEU A 20 5.80 8.18 -4.45
C LEU A 20 7.30 8.52 -4.51
N ARG A 21 7.72 9.66 -3.93
CA ARG A 21 9.15 10.03 -3.83
C ARG A 21 9.91 9.05 -2.94
N THR A 22 9.33 8.68 -1.80
CA THR A 22 9.91 7.67 -0.91
C THR A 22 10.06 6.32 -1.60
N VAL A 23 9.08 5.91 -2.42
CA VAL A 23 9.20 4.67 -3.22
C VAL A 23 10.31 4.80 -4.26
N GLN A 24 10.40 5.93 -4.97
CA GLN A 24 11.48 6.20 -5.92
C GLN A 24 12.86 6.11 -5.25
N GLU A 25 13.03 6.70 -4.06
CA GLU A 25 14.29 6.68 -3.33
C GLU A 25 14.73 5.27 -2.95
N LYS A 26 13.79 4.43 -2.49
CA LYS A 26 14.03 3.02 -2.12
C LYS A 26 14.31 2.12 -3.32
N THR A 27 13.60 2.32 -4.43
CA THR A 27 13.60 1.39 -5.57
C THR A 27 14.48 1.83 -6.74
N LYS A 28 14.85 3.11 -6.78
CA LYS A 28 15.48 3.80 -7.92
C LYS A 28 14.64 3.80 -9.21
N VAL A 29 13.36 3.41 -9.13
CA VAL A 29 12.42 3.49 -10.25
C VAL A 29 11.96 4.95 -10.40
N SER A 30 11.97 5.47 -11.64
CA SER A 30 11.56 6.86 -11.87
C SER A 30 10.13 7.13 -11.42
N LEU A 31 9.88 8.34 -10.90
CA LEU A 31 8.54 8.78 -10.50
C LEU A 31 7.52 8.60 -11.65
N ARG A 32 7.93 8.89 -12.89
CA ARG A 32 7.13 8.71 -14.11
C ARG A 32 6.65 7.27 -14.25
N TYR A 33 7.50 6.28 -14.00
CA TYR A 33 7.13 4.88 -14.12
C TYR A 33 6.28 4.39 -12.95
N LEU A 34 6.52 4.89 -11.74
CA LEU A 34 5.64 4.56 -10.60
C LEU A 34 4.23 5.11 -10.82
N GLN A 35 4.10 6.35 -11.30
CA GLN A 35 2.81 6.93 -11.69
C GLN A 35 2.14 6.15 -12.83
N ALA A 36 2.92 5.72 -13.84
CA ALA A 36 2.42 4.89 -14.92
C ALA A 36 1.88 3.54 -14.42
N ILE A 37 2.56 2.91 -13.45
CA ILE A 37 2.08 1.69 -12.80
C ILE A 37 0.76 1.94 -12.08
N GLU A 38 0.67 2.96 -11.22
CA GLU A 38 -0.54 3.28 -10.45
C GLU A 38 -1.75 3.64 -11.33
N SER A 39 -1.51 4.32 -12.46
CA SER A 39 -2.55 4.71 -13.43
C SER A 39 -2.88 3.63 -14.45
N GLY A 40 -2.08 2.56 -14.54
CA GLY A 40 -2.20 1.54 -15.58
C GLY A 40 -1.70 1.99 -16.97
N ALA A 41 -1.00 3.13 -17.07
CA ALA A 41 -0.40 3.64 -18.30
C ALA A 41 0.88 2.87 -18.70
N ILE A 42 0.77 1.54 -18.80
CA ILE A 42 1.91 0.63 -19.00
C ILE A 42 2.62 0.82 -20.35
N HIS A 43 1.95 1.42 -21.34
CA HIS A 43 2.54 1.77 -22.64
C HIS A 43 3.68 2.79 -22.54
N VAL A 44 3.79 3.53 -21.42
CA VAL A 44 4.88 4.47 -21.14
C VAL A 44 6.18 3.73 -20.75
N ILE A 45 6.08 2.47 -20.34
CA ILE A 45 7.22 1.68 -19.86
C ILE A 45 7.84 0.93 -21.05
N PRO A 46 9.18 0.96 -21.25
CA PRO A 46 9.85 0.45 -22.46
C PRO A 46 9.65 -1.03 -22.80
N GLY A 47 9.01 -1.82 -21.93
CA GLY A 47 8.73 -3.23 -22.19
C GLY A 47 8.20 -3.97 -20.96
N GLU A 48 7.60 -5.13 -21.19
CA GLU A 48 6.98 -5.94 -20.15
C GLU A 48 8.01 -6.46 -19.11
N PHE A 49 9.23 -6.75 -19.55
CA PHE A 49 10.32 -7.14 -18.64
C PHE A 49 10.60 -6.07 -17.58
N TYR A 50 10.73 -4.81 -18.02
CA TYR A 50 10.92 -3.67 -17.12
C TYR A 50 9.70 -3.43 -16.23
N LEU A 51 8.49 -3.50 -16.81
CA LEU A 51 7.25 -3.37 -16.05
C LEU A 51 7.17 -4.35 -14.88
N ARG A 52 7.43 -5.64 -15.14
CA ARG A 52 7.40 -6.68 -14.11
C ARG A 52 8.49 -6.43 -13.06
N GLY A 53 9.70 -6.04 -13.48
CA GLY A 53 10.78 -5.66 -12.56
C GLY A 53 10.40 -4.49 -11.64
N PHE A 54 9.80 -3.43 -12.20
CA PHE A 54 9.36 -2.26 -11.45
C PHE A 54 8.23 -2.57 -10.48
N ILE A 55 7.24 -3.38 -10.90
CA ILE A 55 6.16 -3.85 -10.02
C ILE A 55 6.73 -4.65 -8.84
N ARG A 56 7.67 -5.57 -9.09
CA ARG A 56 8.31 -6.35 -8.01
C ARG A 56 9.05 -5.45 -7.03
N SER A 57 9.80 -4.48 -7.54
CA SER A 57 10.54 -3.52 -6.70
C SER A 57 9.59 -2.66 -5.87
N TYR A 58 8.51 -2.16 -6.47
CA TYR A 58 7.49 -1.38 -5.77
C TYR A 58 6.79 -2.24 -4.69
N ALA A 59 6.32 -3.44 -5.02
CA ALA A 59 5.68 -4.35 -4.04
C ALA A 59 6.56 -4.55 -2.80
N ARG A 60 7.83 -4.88 -2.99
CA ARG A 60 8.80 -5.03 -1.88
C ARG A 60 8.95 -3.75 -1.06
N ALA A 61 8.98 -2.58 -1.71
CA ALA A 61 9.15 -1.29 -1.04
C ALA A 61 7.98 -0.89 -0.11
N VAL A 62 6.78 -1.43 -0.35
CA VAL A 62 5.58 -1.24 0.48
C VAL A 62 5.20 -2.47 1.31
N GLY A 63 6.08 -3.48 1.37
CA GLY A 63 5.88 -4.67 2.20
C GLY A 63 4.92 -5.72 1.61
N VAL A 64 4.65 -5.67 0.31
CA VAL A 64 3.83 -6.67 -0.40
C VAL A 64 4.72 -7.75 -1.01
N ASN A 65 4.38 -9.02 -0.81
CA ASN A 65 5.06 -10.13 -1.46
C ASN A 65 4.76 -10.10 -2.98
N PRO A 66 5.77 -9.90 -3.85
CA PRO A 66 5.54 -9.81 -5.29
C PRO A 66 5.01 -11.11 -5.90
N ASP A 67 5.43 -12.28 -5.42
CA ASP A 67 5.05 -13.55 -6.04
C ASP A 67 3.59 -13.89 -5.73
N GLU A 68 3.15 -13.65 -4.50
CA GLU A 68 1.73 -13.71 -4.11
C GLU A 68 0.88 -12.69 -4.87
N LEU A 69 1.39 -11.46 -5.02
CA LEU A 69 0.72 -10.41 -5.79
C LEU A 69 0.50 -10.85 -7.24
N PHE A 70 1.52 -11.36 -7.92
CA PHE A 70 1.36 -11.85 -9.30
C PHE A 70 0.43 -13.05 -9.38
N ALA A 71 0.53 -14.01 -8.44
CA ALA A 71 -0.34 -15.18 -8.42
C ALA A 71 -1.83 -14.80 -8.25
N ALA A 72 -2.13 -13.88 -7.33
CA ALA A 72 -3.49 -13.42 -7.06
C ALA A 72 -4.16 -12.77 -8.28
N TYR A 73 -3.39 -12.06 -9.10
CA TYR A 73 -3.91 -11.38 -10.30
C TYR A 73 -3.76 -12.16 -11.60
N ALA A 74 -2.96 -13.24 -11.61
CA ALA A 74 -2.88 -14.19 -12.73
C ALA A 74 -4.08 -15.15 -12.75
N GLN A 75 -4.56 -15.56 -11.57
CA GLN A 75 -5.69 -16.49 -11.42
C GLN A 75 -7.06 -15.82 -11.53
N ARG A 76 -7.11 -14.50 -11.69
CA ARG A 76 -8.36 -13.76 -11.90
C ARG A 76 -8.65 -13.76 -13.41
N PRO A 77 -9.53 -14.64 -13.92
CA PRO A 77 -9.98 -14.50 -15.30
C PRO A 77 -10.55 -13.09 -15.47
N ALA A 78 -10.32 -12.50 -16.64
CA ALA A 78 -10.92 -11.22 -17.02
C ALA A 78 -12.44 -11.39 -17.06
N ALA A 79 -13.09 -11.32 -15.89
CA ALA A 79 -14.52 -11.53 -15.80
C ALA A 79 -15.23 -10.32 -16.42
N PRO A 80 -16.27 -10.55 -17.25
CA PRO A 80 -16.99 -9.47 -17.91
C PRO A 80 -17.73 -8.64 -16.87
N ASN A 81 -17.67 -7.32 -17.03
CA ASN A 81 -18.30 -6.28 -16.21
C ASN A 81 -19.60 -6.76 -15.54
N HIS A 82 -19.59 -6.94 -14.22
CA HIS A 82 -20.79 -7.00 -13.39
C HIS A 82 -20.74 -5.85 -12.40
N HIS A 83 -21.48 -4.79 -12.74
CA HIS A 83 -21.84 -3.73 -11.82
C HIS A 83 -22.57 -4.35 -10.62
N GLY A 84 -22.11 -4.00 -9.42
CA GLY A 84 -22.88 -4.13 -8.18
C GLY A 84 -22.65 -5.40 -7.39
N ARG A 85 -21.88 -5.29 -6.29
CA ARG A 85 -22.40 -5.54 -4.93
C ARG A 85 -21.41 -5.04 -3.89
N ALA A 86 -21.80 -4.01 -3.15
CA ALA A 86 -21.21 -3.68 -1.87
C ALA A 86 -21.34 -4.88 -0.92
N LYS A 87 -20.25 -5.22 -0.23
CA LYS A 87 -20.28 -5.83 1.10
C LYS A 87 -19.10 -5.28 1.91
N SER A 88 -19.35 -4.20 2.63
CA SER A 88 -18.79 -4.07 3.98
C SER A 88 -19.63 -4.97 4.89
N PRO A 89 -18.97 -5.83 5.67
CA PRO A 89 -19.09 -5.75 7.13
C PRO A 89 -17.68 -5.89 7.72
N GLY A 90 -17.15 -4.95 8.50
CA GLY A 90 -17.70 -4.48 9.76
C GLY A 90 -16.99 -5.22 10.90
N LEU A 91 -16.44 -4.46 11.85
CA LEU A 91 -16.12 -4.87 13.23
C LEU A 91 -14.74 -5.48 13.51
N PHE A 92 -13.75 -4.63 13.78
CA PHE A 92 -12.91 -4.79 14.98
C PHE A 92 -12.71 -3.43 15.65
N ALA A 93 -13.75 -3.03 16.39
CA ALA A 93 -13.65 -1.97 17.38
C ALA A 93 -13.04 -2.54 18.67
N ARG A 94 -11.90 -1.96 19.04
CA ARG A 94 -11.46 -1.56 20.40
C ARG A 94 -11.25 -2.65 21.48
N VAL A 95 -10.13 -2.49 22.20
CA VAL A 95 -9.93 -2.30 23.67
C VAL A 95 -8.40 -2.36 23.88
N ALA A 96 -7.72 -1.43 24.56
CA ALA A 96 -7.90 -1.10 25.97
C ALA A 96 -7.53 0.35 26.32
N HIS A 97 -8.39 0.96 27.13
CA HIS A 97 -8.09 2.13 27.95
C HIS A 97 -8.11 1.69 29.42
N GLY A 98 -7.03 1.99 30.12
CA GLY A 98 -7.06 2.49 31.50
C GLY A 98 -6.92 1.49 32.63
N LEU A 99 -5.87 1.65 33.42
CA LEU A 99 -5.80 1.61 34.90
C LEU A 99 -4.47 2.31 35.28
N ARG A 100 -4.31 3.18 36.28
CA ARG A 100 -5.16 3.84 37.28
C ARG A 100 -4.33 4.98 37.93
N HIS A 101 -5.05 5.92 38.51
CA HIS A 101 -4.63 7.08 39.29
C HIS A 101 -3.56 6.84 40.37
N GLY A 102 -2.82 7.92 40.71
CA GLY A 102 -2.05 8.03 41.95
C GLY A 102 -1.39 9.40 42.12
N LEU A 103 -2.17 10.42 42.46
CA LEU A 103 -1.71 11.74 42.91
C LEU A 103 -0.96 11.63 44.23
N THR A 104 0.24 12.22 44.36
CA THR A 104 0.61 12.98 45.56
C THR A 104 1.55 14.12 45.19
N ARG A 105 1.07 15.33 45.42
CA ARG A 105 1.86 16.55 45.53
C ARG A 105 2.80 16.44 46.73
N ARG A 106 4.06 16.86 46.58
CA ARG A 106 4.73 17.60 47.65
C ARG A 106 5.68 18.62 47.05
N SER A 107 5.18 19.86 46.99
CA SER A 107 5.97 21.08 46.98
C SER A 107 6.73 21.23 48.32
N HIS A 108 7.64 22.20 48.37
CA HIS A 108 8.32 22.78 49.55
C HIS A 108 9.59 22.04 50.05
N ARG A 109 10.77 22.66 50.25
CA ARG A 109 11.30 24.04 50.22
C ARG A 109 12.82 23.95 49.92
N TYR A 110 13.43 24.87 49.18
CA TYR A 110 14.14 26.09 49.63
C TYR A 110 15.26 25.90 50.68
N ASN A 111 16.42 26.44 50.28
CA ASN A 111 17.70 26.66 50.97
C ASN A 111 18.66 25.47 51.05
#